data_AF-A0A0N0T0Z1-F1
#
_entry.id   AF-A0A0N0T0Z1-F1
#
_cell.length_a   1.000
_cell.length_b   1.000
_cell.length_c   1.000
_cell.angle_alpha   90.00
_cell.angle_beta   90.00
_cell.angle_gamma   90.00
#
_symmetry.space_group_name_H-M   'P 1'
#
loop_
_entity.id
_entity.type
_entity.pdbx_description
1 polymer ?
#
loop_
_entity_poly.entity_id
_entity_poly.type
_entity_poly.pdbx_seq_one_letter_code
_entity_poly.pdbx_strand_id
1 'polypeptide(L)'
;MSGAALLKDLKKQVTALEDDLRERSGSVEEFRTRLEAEYARAREGKRTAATYGAWRDERVTQAAAAWVLGCVFVRFCEDNRLIEWPFLAGPGERLRDAEERHEAFFREKPHLNNRDWLEEAFQHLADSNETAAGLFDRGHNPLWGLTPSYEAATELLSFWRRRGADGEILYDFTNPEWDTRFLGDLYQDLSEHARKTYALLQTPEFVEEFILDLTLEPAIEEFGLAPEGGLRTIDPACGSGHFLLGIFGRLVEKWRAAEPGTDEWALVRRALESVHGCDKNPFAASIARFRLLVAAMKEAGAGRLAEAPVFPINVAVGDSLLHGRGAAG
;
A
#
# COMPACT_ATOMS: atom_id res chain seq x y z
N MET A 1 -17.77 3.23 -10.11
CA MET A 1 -17.54 1.82 -10.49
C MET A 1 -18.06 0.87 -9.42
N SER A 2 -18.47 -0.36 -9.78
CA SER A 2 -18.67 -1.40 -8.77
C SER A 2 -17.31 -1.96 -8.35
N GLY A 3 -16.87 -1.70 -7.11
CA GLY A 3 -15.60 -2.21 -6.57
C GLY A 3 -15.44 -3.73 -6.76
N ALA A 4 -16.54 -4.48 -6.72
CA ALA A 4 -16.55 -5.94 -6.93
C ALA A 4 -16.02 -6.39 -8.31
N ALA A 5 -16.24 -5.59 -9.36
CA ALA A 5 -15.73 -5.93 -10.70
C ALA A 5 -14.21 -5.75 -10.80
N LEU A 6 -13.70 -4.62 -10.29
CA LEU A 6 -12.27 -4.35 -10.18
C LEU A 6 -11.58 -5.44 -9.35
N LEU A 7 -12.12 -5.77 -8.17
CA LEU A 7 -11.57 -6.81 -7.29
C LEU A 7 -11.45 -8.15 -8.01
N LYS A 8 -12.50 -8.58 -8.71
CA LYS A 8 -12.51 -9.83 -9.47
C LYS A 8 -11.41 -9.86 -10.53
N ASP A 9 -11.19 -8.76 -11.24
CA ASP A 9 -10.20 -8.72 -12.31
C ASP A 9 -8.77 -8.55 -11.78
N LEU A 10 -8.57 -7.82 -10.68
CA LEU A 10 -7.28 -7.74 -9.99
C LEU A 10 -6.84 -9.09 -9.42
N LYS A 11 -7.78 -9.92 -8.91
CA LYS A 11 -7.46 -11.31 -8.54
C LYS A 11 -6.86 -12.10 -9.70
N LYS A 12 -7.42 -11.95 -10.91
CA LYS A 12 -6.88 -12.61 -12.11
C LYS A 12 -5.50 -12.09 -12.46
N GLN A 13 -5.24 -10.79 -12.29
CA GLN A 13 -3.90 -10.22 -12.50
C GLN A 13 -2.90 -10.79 -11.50
N VAL A 14 -3.26 -10.92 -10.22
CA VAL A 14 -2.41 -11.57 -9.22
C VAL A 14 -2.13 -13.01 -9.60
N THR A 15 -3.14 -13.82 -9.95
CA THR A 15 -2.91 -15.22 -10.37
C THR A 15 -2.01 -15.32 -11.60
N ALA A 16 -2.19 -14.46 -12.60
CA ALA A 16 -1.32 -14.44 -13.78
C ALA A 16 0.14 -14.11 -13.42
N LEU A 17 0.35 -13.13 -12.53
CA LEU A 17 1.69 -12.82 -12.03
C LEU A 17 2.26 -13.92 -11.14
N GLU A 18 1.44 -14.61 -10.33
CA GLU A 18 1.90 -15.75 -9.54
C GLU A 18 2.44 -16.86 -10.43
N ASP A 19 1.77 -17.17 -11.54
CA ASP A 19 2.22 -18.18 -12.48
C ASP A 19 3.55 -17.79 -13.14
N ASP A 20 3.66 -16.54 -13.61
CA ASP A 20 4.90 -15.98 -14.16
C ASP A 20 6.06 -16.03 -13.15
N LEU A 21 5.83 -15.47 -11.95
CA LEU A 21 6.86 -15.38 -10.92
C LEU A 21 7.23 -16.75 -10.36
N ARG A 22 6.31 -17.72 -10.34
CA ARG A 22 6.61 -19.11 -9.94
C ARG A 22 7.53 -19.78 -10.95
N GLU A 23 7.29 -19.63 -12.24
CA GLU A 23 8.20 -20.13 -13.28
C GLU A 23 9.57 -19.47 -13.14
N ARG A 24 9.60 -18.12 -13.05
CA ARG A 24 10.82 -17.34 -12.91
C ARG A 24 11.61 -17.66 -11.65
N SER A 25 10.95 -18.00 -10.54
CA SER A 25 11.62 -18.39 -9.30
C SER A 25 12.47 -19.65 -9.43
N GLY A 26 12.22 -20.48 -10.45
CA GLY A 26 13.00 -21.67 -10.77
C GLY A 26 13.93 -21.50 -11.98
N SER A 27 13.52 -20.73 -12.99
CA SER A 27 14.27 -20.58 -14.24
C SER A 27 15.32 -19.45 -14.22
N VAL A 28 15.15 -18.43 -13.36
CA VAL A 28 16.10 -17.33 -13.22
C VAL A 28 17.06 -17.62 -12.07
N GLU A 29 18.34 -17.80 -12.40
CA GLU A 29 19.38 -18.23 -11.47
C GLU A 29 19.56 -17.30 -10.25
N GLU A 30 19.45 -15.99 -10.46
CA GLU A 30 19.54 -14.99 -9.40
C GLU A 30 18.41 -15.17 -8.36
N PHE A 31 17.17 -15.35 -8.82
CA PHE A 31 16.02 -15.54 -7.95
C PHE A 31 16.10 -16.86 -7.20
N ARG A 32 16.44 -17.94 -7.91
CA ARG A 32 16.60 -19.27 -7.34
C ARG A 32 17.65 -19.26 -6.22
N THR A 33 18.83 -18.71 -6.49
CA THR A 33 19.93 -18.64 -5.53
C THR A 33 19.55 -17.84 -4.30
N ARG A 34 18.92 -16.68 -4.48
CA ARG A 34 18.51 -15.82 -3.35
C ARG A 34 17.45 -16.49 -2.49
N LEU A 35 16.42 -17.09 -3.10
CA LEU A 35 15.34 -17.78 -2.41
C LEU A 35 15.83 -19.02 -1.64
N GLU A 36 16.73 -19.81 -2.22
CA GLU A 36 17.35 -20.95 -1.54
C GLU A 36 18.15 -20.50 -0.31
N ALA A 37 18.94 -19.43 -0.45
CA ALA A 37 19.71 -18.88 0.67
C ALA A 37 18.80 -18.29 1.77
N GLU A 38 17.73 -17.59 1.41
CA GLU A 38 16.72 -17.12 2.36
C GLU A 38 16.01 -18.26 3.09
N TYR A 39 15.64 -19.32 2.36
CA TYR A 39 15.02 -20.51 2.94
C TYR A 39 15.95 -21.25 3.90
N ALA A 40 17.23 -21.41 3.53
CA ALA A 40 18.24 -22.02 4.40
C ALA A 40 18.36 -21.23 5.72
N ARG A 41 18.49 -19.90 5.64
CA ARG A 41 18.49 -19.03 6.84
C ARG A 41 17.20 -19.11 7.65
N ALA A 42 16.04 -19.27 7.00
CA ALA A 42 14.77 -19.44 7.68
C ALA A 42 14.67 -20.79 8.42
N ARG A 43 15.21 -21.87 7.82
CA ARG A 43 15.29 -23.20 8.43
C ARG A 43 16.26 -23.24 9.60
N GLU A 44 17.46 -22.71 9.43
CA GLU A 44 18.49 -22.63 10.48
C GLU A 44 18.01 -21.81 11.67
N GLY A 45 17.36 -20.67 11.40
CA GLY A 45 16.73 -19.83 12.42
C GLY A 45 15.43 -20.39 13.01
N LYS A 46 15.00 -21.60 12.63
CA LYS A 46 13.72 -22.21 13.04
C LYS A 46 12.49 -21.34 12.81
N ARG A 47 12.54 -20.46 11.80
CA ARG A 47 11.47 -19.53 11.42
C ARG A 47 10.44 -20.16 10.48
N THR A 48 10.73 -21.32 9.89
CA THR A 48 9.77 -22.04 9.05
C THR A 48 9.83 -23.55 9.21
N ALA A 49 8.66 -24.17 9.28
CA ALA A 49 8.48 -25.62 9.20
C ALA A 49 8.16 -26.10 7.77
N ALA A 50 7.85 -25.19 6.85
CA ALA A 50 7.36 -25.49 5.50
C ALA A 50 8.43 -26.15 4.61
N THR A 51 7.98 -26.91 3.60
CA THR A 51 8.84 -27.35 2.51
C THR A 51 9.31 -26.15 1.69
N TYR A 52 10.43 -26.27 0.96
CA TYR A 52 10.93 -25.17 0.13
C TYR A 52 9.88 -24.70 -0.87
N GLY A 53 9.18 -25.62 -1.54
CA GLY A 53 8.12 -25.28 -2.49
C GLY A 53 7.00 -24.44 -1.87
N ALA A 54 6.46 -24.87 -0.73
CA ALA A 54 5.41 -24.11 -0.04
C ALA A 54 5.89 -22.74 0.46
N TRP A 55 7.11 -22.67 1.01
CA TRP A 55 7.72 -21.41 1.44
C TRP A 55 7.96 -20.45 0.27
N ARG A 56 8.45 -20.98 -0.86
CA ARG A 56 8.69 -20.21 -2.08
C ARG A 56 7.39 -19.70 -2.68
N ASP A 57 6.35 -20.53 -2.72
CA ASP A 57 5.05 -20.13 -3.26
C ASP A 57 4.43 -19.00 -2.43
N GLU A 58 4.62 -18.97 -1.12
CA GLU A 58 4.24 -17.81 -0.29
C GLU A 58 4.99 -16.53 -0.69
N ARG A 59 6.30 -16.61 -0.99
CA ARG A 59 7.08 -15.47 -1.50
C ARG A 59 6.63 -15.01 -2.89
N VAL A 60 6.24 -15.95 -3.74
CA VAL A 60 5.68 -15.66 -5.07
C VAL A 60 4.37 -14.89 -4.94
N THR A 61 3.44 -15.36 -4.11
CA THR A 61 2.20 -14.63 -3.81
C THR A 61 2.49 -13.24 -3.24
N GLN A 62 3.48 -13.14 -2.34
CA GLN A 62 3.91 -11.86 -1.77
C GLN A 62 4.45 -10.88 -2.83
N ALA A 63 5.23 -11.36 -3.80
CA ALA A 63 5.72 -10.50 -4.87
C ALA A 63 4.59 -10.12 -5.85
N ALA A 64 3.79 -11.10 -6.30
CA ALA A 64 2.71 -10.87 -7.28
C ALA A 64 1.70 -9.83 -6.80
N ALA A 65 1.22 -9.96 -5.56
CA ALA A 65 0.30 -8.97 -5.00
C ALA A 65 0.98 -7.62 -4.73
N ALA A 66 2.29 -7.57 -4.43
CA ALA A 66 3.01 -6.30 -4.27
C ALA A 66 3.07 -5.52 -5.58
N TRP A 67 3.32 -6.19 -6.70
CA TRP A 67 3.32 -5.58 -8.04
C TRP A 67 1.95 -5.01 -8.41
N VAL A 68 0.87 -5.78 -8.22
CA VAL A 68 -0.50 -5.29 -8.49
C VAL A 68 -0.85 -4.12 -7.57
N LEU A 69 -0.54 -4.22 -6.28
CA LEU A 69 -0.84 -3.17 -5.31
C LEU A 69 -0.06 -1.88 -5.59
N GLY A 70 1.21 -1.98 -5.98
CA GLY A 70 2.02 -0.84 -6.42
C GLY A 70 1.37 -0.10 -7.59
N CYS A 71 0.86 -0.84 -8.58
CA CYS A 71 0.11 -0.23 -9.68
C CYS A 71 -1.19 0.43 -9.21
N VAL A 72 -1.90 -0.17 -8.25
CA VAL A 72 -3.12 0.45 -7.68
C VAL A 72 -2.80 1.78 -7.00
N PHE A 73 -1.72 1.87 -6.23
CA PHE A 73 -1.29 3.13 -5.61
C PHE A 73 -0.98 4.20 -6.66
N VAL A 74 -0.21 3.83 -7.70
CA VAL A 74 0.08 4.75 -8.80
C VAL A 74 -1.21 5.20 -9.49
N ARG A 75 -2.09 4.28 -9.91
CA ARG A 75 -3.36 4.61 -10.58
C ARG A 75 -4.24 5.52 -9.73
N PHE A 76 -4.33 5.26 -8.42
CA PHE A 76 -5.09 6.12 -7.51
C PHE A 76 -4.53 7.55 -7.49
N CYS A 77 -3.20 7.69 -7.41
CA CYS A 77 -2.54 9.00 -7.46
C CYS A 77 -2.67 9.68 -8.83
N GLU A 78 -2.62 8.93 -9.93
CA GLU A 78 -2.77 9.45 -11.29
C GLU A 78 -4.15 10.03 -11.55
N ASP A 79 -5.20 9.29 -11.16
CA ASP A 79 -6.59 9.65 -11.41
C ASP A 79 -7.04 10.82 -10.53
N ASN A 80 -6.58 10.83 -9.28
CA ASN A 80 -6.86 11.91 -8.33
C ASN A 80 -5.87 13.08 -8.41
N ARG A 81 -4.96 13.08 -9.40
CA ARG A 81 -3.97 14.13 -9.67
C ARG A 81 -3.02 14.45 -8.49
N LEU A 82 -2.75 13.45 -7.65
CA LEU A 82 -1.82 13.55 -6.52
C LEU A 82 -0.35 13.55 -6.97
N ILE A 83 -0.08 13.06 -8.17
CA ILE A 83 1.20 13.20 -8.87
C ILE A 83 1.01 13.99 -10.16
N GLU A 84 2.08 14.67 -10.60
CA GLU A 84 2.04 15.58 -11.74
C GLU A 84 1.72 14.82 -13.04
N TRP A 85 2.47 13.77 -13.33
CA TRP A 85 2.44 13.07 -14.61
C TRP A 85 1.85 11.67 -14.50
N PRO A 86 0.95 11.26 -15.42
CA PRO A 86 0.48 9.89 -15.49
C PRO A 86 1.52 8.98 -16.18
N PHE A 87 1.61 7.74 -15.72
CA PHE A 87 2.52 6.70 -16.21
C PHE A 87 1.75 5.50 -16.77
N LEU A 88 0.80 4.97 -16.00
CA LEU A 88 0.07 3.76 -16.33
C LEU A 88 -1.13 4.08 -17.23
N ALA A 89 -2.00 4.98 -16.76
CA ALA A 89 -3.19 5.44 -17.47
C ALA A 89 -3.74 6.74 -16.84
N GLY A 90 -4.98 7.10 -17.18
CA GLY A 90 -5.74 8.14 -16.50
C GLY A 90 -7.05 8.49 -17.25
N PRO A 91 -8.05 9.08 -16.59
CA PRO A 91 -9.32 9.43 -17.22
C PRO A 91 -9.17 10.54 -18.26
N GLY A 92 -9.97 10.47 -19.33
CA GLY A 92 -9.95 11.44 -20.42
C GLY A 92 -8.59 11.55 -21.11
N GLU A 93 -8.07 12.77 -21.27
CA GLU A 93 -6.80 13.02 -21.98
C GLU A 93 -5.57 12.43 -21.27
N ARG A 94 -5.66 12.11 -19.97
CA ARG A 94 -4.52 11.60 -19.20
C ARG A 94 -4.02 10.25 -19.68
N LEU A 95 -4.88 9.41 -20.28
CA LEU A 95 -4.45 8.17 -20.91
C LEU A 95 -3.52 8.45 -22.09
N ARG A 96 -3.86 9.43 -22.94
CA ARG A 96 -3.01 9.84 -24.06
C ARG A 96 -1.67 10.37 -23.54
N ASP A 97 -1.68 11.21 -22.50
CA ASP A 97 -0.45 11.73 -21.90
C ASP A 97 0.44 10.58 -21.36
N ALA A 98 -0.16 9.57 -20.74
CA ALA A 98 0.56 8.38 -20.25
C ALA A 98 1.17 7.57 -21.40
N GLU A 99 0.43 7.38 -22.49
CA GLU A 99 0.87 6.69 -23.71
C GLU A 99 2.03 7.45 -24.38
N GLU A 100 1.93 8.77 -24.53
CA GLU A 100 2.98 9.61 -25.11
C GLU A 100 4.28 9.58 -24.30
N ARG A 101 4.18 9.66 -22.95
CA ARG A 101 5.35 9.55 -22.06
C ARG A 101 5.98 8.15 -22.12
N HIS A 102 5.16 7.12 -22.21
CA HIS A 102 5.61 5.74 -22.35
C HIS A 102 6.37 5.52 -23.67
N GLU A 103 5.90 6.09 -24.77
CA GLU A 103 6.61 6.08 -26.06
C GLU A 103 7.92 6.87 -26.00
N ALA A 104 7.92 8.05 -25.35
CA ALA A 104 9.11 8.86 -25.18
C ALA A 104 10.20 8.12 -24.38
N PHE A 105 9.80 7.44 -23.29
CA PHE A 105 10.72 6.64 -22.47
C PHE A 105 11.46 5.57 -23.29
N PHE A 106 10.77 4.82 -24.14
CA PHE A 106 11.42 3.79 -24.96
C PHE A 106 12.18 4.33 -26.16
N ARG A 107 11.83 5.52 -26.65
CA ARG A 107 12.63 6.21 -27.65
C ARG A 107 14.02 6.57 -27.11
N GLU A 108 14.08 6.99 -25.85
CA GLU A 108 15.32 7.30 -25.16
C GLU A 108 16.04 6.05 -24.64
N LYS A 109 15.30 5.05 -24.18
CA LYS A 109 15.81 3.83 -23.55
C LYS A 109 15.32 2.56 -24.27
N PRO A 110 15.73 2.30 -25.53
CA PRO A 110 15.17 1.23 -26.37
C PRO A 110 15.51 -0.20 -25.93
N HIS A 111 16.45 -0.35 -24.98
CA HIS A 111 16.84 -1.65 -24.41
C HIS A 111 16.01 -2.02 -23.17
N LEU A 112 15.20 -1.09 -22.67
CA LEU A 112 14.29 -1.32 -21.55
C LEU A 112 12.94 -1.84 -22.05
N ASN A 113 12.14 -2.31 -21.10
CA ASN A 113 10.86 -2.94 -21.37
C ASN A 113 9.78 -2.48 -20.38
N ASN A 114 8.56 -3.01 -20.51
CA ASN A 114 7.41 -2.55 -19.70
C ASN A 114 7.57 -2.77 -18.20
N ARG A 115 8.36 -3.76 -17.75
CA ARG A 115 8.71 -3.88 -16.33
C ARG A 115 9.43 -2.63 -15.86
N ASP A 116 10.42 -2.17 -16.63
CA ASP A 116 11.24 -1.01 -16.25
C ASP A 116 10.39 0.28 -16.27
N TRP A 117 9.35 0.37 -17.11
CA TRP A 117 8.37 1.45 -17.07
C TRP A 117 7.48 1.42 -15.81
N LEU A 118 7.04 0.24 -15.37
CA LEU A 118 6.31 0.10 -14.11
C LEU A 118 7.19 0.48 -12.91
N GLU A 119 8.46 0.07 -12.91
CA GLU A 119 9.43 0.46 -11.88
C GLU A 119 9.67 1.98 -11.87
N GLU A 120 9.75 2.62 -13.02
CA GLU A 120 9.83 4.09 -13.14
C GLU A 120 8.61 4.76 -12.53
N ALA A 121 7.40 4.21 -12.73
CA ALA A 121 6.18 4.73 -12.13
C ALA A 121 6.19 4.62 -10.59
N PHE A 122 6.67 3.49 -10.05
CA PHE A 122 6.83 3.30 -8.61
C PHE A 122 7.88 4.23 -8.02
N GLN A 123 9.01 4.38 -8.72
CA GLN A 123 10.08 5.26 -8.31
C GLN A 123 9.63 6.73 -8.31
N HIS A 124 8.88 7.16 -9.32
CA HIS A 124 8.34 8.52 -9.35
C HIS A 124 7.40 8.81 -8.18
N LEU A 125 6.54 7.86 -7.82
CA LEU A 125 5.67 7.98 -6.66
C LEU A 125 6.49 8.04 -5.36
N ALA A 126 7.53 7.21 -5.23
CA ALA A 126 8.44 7.21 -4.10
C ALA A 126 9.20 8.56 -3.97
N ASP A 127 9.69 9.09 -5.10
CA ASP A 127 10.47 10.34 -5.14
C ASP A 127 9.60 11.59 -4.93
N SER A 128 8.28 11.47 -5.09
CA SER A 128 7.36 12.58 -4.91
C SER A 128 7.25 13.03 -3.45
N ASN A 129 7.47 12.14 -2.47
CA ASN A 129 7.42 12.49 -1.04
C ASN A 129 8.14 11.42 -0.20
N GLU A 130 8.90 11.83 0.81
CA GLU A 130 9.63 10.91 1.70
C GLU A 130 8.71 9.87 2.38
N THR A 131 7.48 10.28 2.73
CA THR A 131 6.46 9.38 3.28
C THR A 131 6.04 8.32 2.27
N ALA A 132 5.88 8.72 0.99
CA ALA A 132 5.52 7.80 -0.09
C ALA A 132 6.67 6.84 -0.43
N ALA A 133 7.93 7.26 -0.25
CA ALA A 133 9.09 6.39 -0.44
C ALA A 133 9.04 5.13 0.44
N GLY A 134 8.51 5.25 1.67
CA GLY A 134 8.31 4.11 2.58
C GLY A 134 7.37 3.02 2.06
N LEU A 135 6.55 3.29 1.04
CA LEU A 135 5.70 2.29 0.38
C LEU A 135 6.51 1.37 -0.53
N PHE A 136 7.64 1.84 -1.07
CA PHE A 136 8.45 1.14 -2.07
C PHE A 136 9.86 0.82 -1.56
N ASP A 137 10.06 0.79 -0.24
CA ASP A 137 11.35 0.52 0.38
C ASP A 137 12.00 -0.76 -0.18
N ARG A 138 13.23 -0.63 -0.69
CA ARG A 138 13.95 -1.72 -1.37
C ARG A 138 14.40 -2.85 -0.45
N GLY A 139 14.54 -2.58 0.84
CA GLY A 139 14.96 -3.58 1.82
C GLY A 139 13.82 -4.48 2.30
N HIS A 140 12.58 -3.96 2.31
CA HIS A 140 11.46 -4.62 2.96
C HIS A 140 10.28 -4.93 2.02
N ASN A 141 10.14 -4.26 0.87
CA ASN A 141 9.02 -4.49 -0.04
C ASN A 141 9.24 -5.76 -0.90
N PRO A 142 8.33 -6.76 -0.85
CA PRO A 142 8.45 -8.00 -1.62
C PRO A 142 8.52 -7.83 -3.15
N LEU A 143 8.05 -6.70 -3.71
CA LEU A 143 8.05 -6.47 -5.15
C LEU A 143 9.46 -6.52 -5.76
N TRP A 144 10.48 -6.09 -5.01
CA TRP A 144 11.88 -6.10 -5.43
C TRP A 144 12.52 -7.49 -5.32
N GLY A 145 11.85 -8.41 -4.63
CA GLY A 145 12.26 -9.79 -4.54
C GLY A 145 12.16 -10.46 -5.90
N LEU A 146 10.95 -10.61 -6.42
CA LEU A 146 10.69 -11.31 -7.68
C LEU A 146 10.05 -10.33 -8.65
N THR A 147 10.74 -10.06 -9.75
CA THR A 147 10.24 -9.15 -10.79
C THR A 147 9.53 -9.93 -11.90
N PRO A 148 8.45 -9.39 -12.49
CA PRO A 148 7.70 -10.04 -13.57
C PRO A 148 8.48 -10.09 -14.89
N SER A 149 8.21 -11.09 -15.72
CA SER A 149 8.72 -11.16 -17.10
C SER A 149 8.29 -9.94 -17.92
N TYR A 150 8.89 -9.80 -19.11
CA TYR A 150 8.50 -8.75 -20.05
C TYR A 150 7.02 -8.89 -20.45
N GLU A 151 6.60 -10.11 -20.73
CA GLU A 151 5.25 -10.46 -21.15
C GLU A 151 4.26 -10.15 -20.03
N ALA A 152 4.54 -10.61 -18.81
CA ALA A 152 3.68 -10.37 -17.66
C ALA A 152 3.58 -8.88 -17.29
N ALA A 153 4.67 -8.12 -17.38
CA ALA A 153 4.64 -6.68 -17.17
C ALA A 153 3.83 -5.94 -18.27
N THR A 154 3.93 -6.41 -19.52
CA THR A 154 3.15 -5.87 -20.65
C THR A 154 1.66 -6.11 -20.47
N GLU A 155 1.27 -7.30 -20.04
CA GLU A 155 -0.13 -7.64 -19.74
C GLU A 155 -0.66 -6.81 -18.57
N LEU A 156 0.15 -6.62 -17.50
CA LEU A 156 -0.23 -5.80 -16.35
C LEU A 156 -0.43 -4.34 -16.73
N LEU A 157 0.45 -3.76 -17.57
CA LEU A 157 0.25 -2.40 -18.08
C LEU A 157 -1.01 -2.32 -18.97
N SER A 158 -1.18 -3.28 -19.88
CA SER A 158 -2.33 -3.32 -20.80
C SER A 158 -3.65 -3.46 -20.04
N PHE A 159 -3.66 -4.17 -18.91
CA PHE A 159 -4.80 -4.27 -18.02
C PHE A 159 -5.32 -2.90 -17.57
N TRP A 160 -4.42 -1.99 -17.16
CA TRP A 160 -4.79 -0.65 -16.71
C TRP A 160 -5.25 0.28 -17.84
N ARG A 161 -4.88 -0.03 -19.09
CA ARG A 161 -5.27 0.72 -20.29
C ARG A 161 -6.51 0.17 -20.99
N ARG A 162 -7.18 -0.86 -20.43
CA ARG A 162 -8.44 -1.38 -20.96
C ARG A 162 -9.48 -0.28 -21.00
N ARG A 163 -10.27 -0.26 -22.07
CA ARG A 163 -11.33 0.72 -22.29
C ARG A 163 -12.72 0.08 -22.23
N GLY A 164 -13.69 0.83 -21.75
CA GLY A 164 -15.11 0.49 -21.78
C GLY A 164 -15.72 0.64 -23.18
N ALA A 165 -17.02 0.37 -23.29
CA ALA A 165 -17.76 0.51 -24.55
C ALA A 165 -17.91 1.98 -25.01
N ASP A 166 -17.76 2.91 -24.07
CA ASP A 166 -17.73 4.36 -24.26
C ASP A 166 -16.35 4.89 -24.70
N GLY A 167 -15.32 4.02 -24.72
CA GLY A 167 -13.96 4.40 -25.08
C GLY A 167 -13.15 5.00 -23.93
N GLU A 168 -13.74 5.16 -22.74
CA GLU A 168 -13.07 5.63 -21.53
C GLU A 168 -12.33 4.49 -20.83
N ILE A 169 -11.38 4.83 -19.95
CA ILE A 169 -10.68 3.82 -19.15
C ILE A 169 -11.67 3.00 -18.31
N LEU A 170 -11.47 1.68 -18.30
CA LEU A 170 -12.37 0.78 -17.60
C LEU A 170 -12.31 0.95 -16.08
N TYR A 171 -11.13 1.33 -15.54
CA TYR A 171 -10.90 1.51 -14.12
C TYR A 171 -10.46 2.94 -13.78
N ASP A 172 -11.43 3.75 -13.39
CA ASP A 172 -11.27 5.15 -12.97
C ASP A 172 -11.44 5.31 -11.44
N PHE A 173 -10.36 5.74 -10.77
CA PHE A 173 -10.31 5.99 -9.34
C PHE A 173 -10.62 7.44 -8.94
N THR A 174 -11.04 8.29 -9.89
CA THR A 174 -11.39 9.69 -9.61
C THR A 174 -12.48 9.74 -8.55
N ASN A 175 -12.16 10.36 -7.42
CA ASN A 175 -13.09 10.50 -6.32
C ASN A 175 -12.82 11.83 -5.59
N PRO A 176 -13.77 12.79 -5.57
CA PRO A 176 -13.60 14.06 -4.86
C PRO A 176 -13.25 13.90 -3.37
N GLU A 177 -13.69 12.80 -2.74
CA GLU A 177 -13.45 12.52 -1.33
C GLU A 177 -12.17 11.73 -1.07
N TRP A 178 -11.45 11.30 -2.12
CA TRP A 178 -10.31 10.39 -2.05
C TRP A 178 -10.59 9.13 -1.22
N ASP A 179 -11.78 8.53 -1.40
CA ASP A 179 -12.14 7.32 -0.68
C ASP A 179 -11.19 6.16 -1.03
N THR A 180 -10.57 5.61 0.01
CA THR A 180 -9.62 4.49 -0.08
C THR A 180 -10.18 3.20 0.52
N ARG A 181 -11.46 3.14 0.91
CA ARG A 181 -12.09 1.96 1.53
C ARG A 181 -11.94 0.70 0.69
N PHE A 182 -12.05 0.84 -0.63
CA PHE A 182 -11.89 -0.27 -1.57
C PHE A 182 -10.50 -0.95 -1.51
N LEU A 183 -9.45 -0.25 -1.05
CA LEU A 183 -8.13 -0.86 -0.84
C LEU A 183 -8.14 -1.86 0.33
N GLY A 184 -8.99 -1.60 1.32
CA GLY A 184 -9.25 -2.54 2.39
C GLY A 184 -9.90 -3.82 1.89
N ASP A 185 -10.90 -3.71 1.01
CA ASP A 185 -11.55 -4.85 0.37
C ASP A 185 -10.56 -5.60 -0.54
N LEU A 186 -9.75 -4.85 -1.29
CA LEU A 186 -8.71 -5.39 -2.16
C LEU A 186 -7.77 -6.33 -1.42
N TYR A 187 -7.27 -5.92 -0.26
CA TYR A 187 -6.40 -6.75 0.55
C TYR A 187 -7.02 -8.10 0.95
N GLN A 188 -8.27 -8.06 1.43
CA GLN A 188 -8.96 -9.27 1.90
C GLN A 188 -9.15 -10.29 0.78
N ASP A 189 -9.31 -9.78 -0.44
CA ASP A 189 -9.71 -10.55 -1.59
C ASP A 189 -8.54 -11.00 -2.47
N LEU A 190 -7.45 -10.23 -2.55
CA LEU A 190 -6.25 -10.58 -3.31
C LEU A 190 -5.47 -11.76 -2.74
N SER A 191 -5.71 -12.12 -1.48
CA SER A 191 -5.03 -13.27 -0.88
C SER A 191 -6.05 -14.19 -0.21
N GLU A 192 -6.67 -15.09 -0.99
CA GLU A 192 -7.51 -16.16 -0.43
C GLU A 192 -6.75 -17.01 0.59
N HIS A 193 -5.44 -17.19 0.39
CA HIS A 193 -4.54 -17.83 1.33
C HIS A 193 -4.39 -17.01 2.62
N ALA A 194 -4.18 -15.68 2.56
CA ALA A 194 -4.13 -14.82 3.73
C ALA A 194 -5.49 -14.71 4.43
N ARG A 195 -6.61 -14.69 3.70
CA ARG A 195 -7.95 -14.66 4.28
C ARG A 195 -8.23 -15.91 5.13
N LYS A 196 -7.82 -17.09 4.64
CA LYS A 196 -7.94 -18.37 5.37
C LYS A 196 -6.94 -18.49 6.52
N THR A 197 -5.72 -17.98 6.33
CA THR A 197 -4.60 -18.14 7.30
C THR A 197 -4.63 -17.10 8.43
N TYR A 198 -5.05 -15.87 8.13
CA TYR A 198 -5.03 -14.73 9.05
C TYR A 198 -6.43 -14.21 9.41
N ALA A 199 -7.49 -14.94 9.06
CA ALA A 199 -8.89 -14.63 9.42
C ALA A 199 -9.30 -13.16 9.11
N LEU A 200 -9.00 -12.71 7.89
CA LEU A 200 -9.22 -11.33 7.46
C LEU A 200 -10.73 -11.03 7.29
N LEU A 201 -11.34 -10.42 8.30
CA LEU A 201 -12.68 -9.83 8.23
C LEU A 201 -12.59 -8.33 8.53
N GLN A 202 -13.33 -7.50 7.80
CA GLN A 202 -13.34 -6.07 8.08
C GLN A 202 -14.22 -5.84 9.30
N THR A 203 -13.71 -5.07 10.25
CA THR A 203 -14.53 -4.49 11.31
C THR A 203 -15.56 -3.58 10.62
N PRO A 204 -16.88 -3.80 10.81
CA PRO A 204 -17.87 -2.85 10.35
C PRO A 204 -17.65 -1.48 10.99
N GLU A 205 -17.92 -0.41 10.25
CA GLU A 205 -17.68 0.97 10.68
C GLU A 205 -18.33 1.30 12.03
N PHE A 206 -19.57 0.86 12.26
CA PHE A 206 -20.24 1.06 13.55
C PHE A 206 -19.54 0.36 14.73
N VAL A 207 -18.82 -0.74 14.48
CA VAL A 207 -18.05 -1.45 15.52
C VAL A 207 -16.77 -0.69 15.82
N GLU A 208 -16.10 -0.17 14.79
CA GLU A 208 -14.93 0.68 14.93
C GLU A 208 -15.27 1.94 15.74
N GLU A 209 -16.30 2.68 15.31
CA GLU A 209 -16.76 3.89 15.98
C GLU A 209 -17.12 3.62 17.45
N PHE A 210 -17.89 2.56 17.70
CA PHE A 210 -18.28 2.18 19.05
C PHE A 210 -17.08 1.86 19.96
N ILE A 211 -16.08 1.13 19.44
CA ILE A 211 -14.88 0.83 20.21
C ILE A 211 -14.08 2.10 20.49
N LEU A 212 -13.93 2.98 19.49
CA LEU A 212 -13.20 4.25 19.67
C LEU A 212 -13.94 5.19 20.63
N ASP A 213 -15.26 5.25 20.61
CA ASP A 213 -16.05 6.04 21.57
C ASP A 213 -15.81 5.59 23.02
N LEU A 214 -15.69 4.27 23.23
CA LEU A 214 -15.48 3.71 24.56
C LEU A 214 -14.01 3.70 25.02
N THR A 215 -13.06 3.88 24.11
CA THR A 215 -11.62 3.72 24.42
C THR A 215 -10.81 4.98 24.19
N LEU A 216 -10.98 5.65 23.05
CA LEU A 216 -10.20 6.83 22.69
C LEU A 216 -10.66 8.07 23.47
N GLU A 217 -11.97 8.31 23.56
CA GLU A 217 -12.50 9.49 24.25
C GLU A 217 -12.10 9.53 25.74
N PRO A 218 -12.25 8.45 26.53
CA PRO A 218 -11.78 8.44 27.91
C PRO A 218 -10.26 8.61 28.03
N ALA A 219 -9.49 8.04 27.08
CA ALA A 219 -8.03 8.17 27.07
C ALA A 219 -7.59 9.62 26.79
N ILE A 220 -8.29 10.35 25.92
CA ILE A 220 -8.04 11.77 25.69
C ILE A 220 -8.31 12.58 26.96
N GLU A 221 -9.38 12.29 27.69
CA GLU A 221 -9.70 12.96 28.96
C GLU A 221 -8.65 12.70 30.05
N GLU A 222 -8.12 11.48 30.13
CA GLU A 222 -7.12 11.08 31.14
C GLU A 222 -5.72 11.60 30.82
N PHE A 223 -5.25 11.43 29.58
CA PHE A 223 -3.84 11.66 29.20
C PHE A 223 -3.62 12.99 28.46
N GLY A 224 -4.68 13.65 27.99
CA GLY A 224 -4.60 14.83 27.15
C GLY A 224 -4.12 14.53 25.71
N LEU A 225 -4.20 15.53 24.84
CA LEU A 225 -3.93 15.37 23.41
C LEU A 225 -2.44 15.32 23.04
N ALA A 226 -1.56 15.94 23.83
CA ALA A 226 -0.15 16.09 23.48
C ALA A 226 0.57 14.73 23.39
N PRO A 227 1.28 14.40 22.28
CA PRO A 227 1.96 13.11 22.15
C PRO A 227 3.12 12.95 23.14
N GLU A 228 3.84 14.03 23.41
CA GLU A 228 4.93 14.07 24.39
C GLU A 228 4.36 14.09 25.81
N GLY A 229 4.44 12.94 26.50
CA GLY A 229 3.97 12.80 27.87
C GLY A 229 2.44 12.65 28.02
N GLY A 230 1.68 12.66 26.92
CA GLY A 230 0.24 12.39 26.88
C GLY A 230 -0.12 11.18 26.01
N LEU A 231 -1.16 11.31 25.18
CA LEU A 231 -1.77 10.17 24.48
C LEU A 231 -0.93 9.62 23.30
N ARG A 232 -0.64 8.32 23.34
CA ARG A 232 -0.18 7.51 22.20
C ARG A 232 -1.01 6.24 22.09
N THR A 233 -1.52 5.94 20.90
CA THR A 233 -2.32 4.75 20.61
C THR A 233 -1.53 3.74 19.81
N ILE A 234 -1.90 2.46 19.91
CA ILE A 234 -1.36 1.39 19.07
C ILE A 234 -2.45 0.40 18.67
N ASP A 235 -2.53 0.09 17.38
CA ASP A 235 -3.24 -1.07 16.86
C ASP A 235 -2.23 -2.15 16.45
N PRO A 236 -2.05 -3.23 17.24
CA PRO A 236 -1.02 -4.24 17.01
C PRO A 236 -1.39 -5.29 15.94
N ALA A 237 -2.57 -5.20 15.33
CA ALA A 237 -3.01 -6.05 14.22
C ALA A 237 -3.85 -5.22 13.25
N CYS A 238 -3.25 -4.13 12.76
CA CYS A 238 -4.01 -3.02 12.18
C CYS A 238 -4.69 -3.32 10.86
N GLY A 239 -4.39 -4.45 10.21
CA GLY A 239 -4.92 -4.80 8.91
C GLY A 239 -4.66 -3.67 7.92
N SER A 240 -5.67 -3.33 7.14
CA SER A 240 -5.62 -2.20 6.20
C SER A 240 -5.72 -0.82 6.87
N GLY A 241 -5.66 -0.72 8.20
CA GLY A 241 -5.59 0.54 8.94
C GLY A 241 -6.93 1.19 9.26
N HIS A 242 -8.02 0.42 9.40
CA HIS A 242 -9.35 0.98 9.67
C HIS A 242 -9.39 1.78 10.98
N PHE A 243 -8.97 1.17 12.11
CA PHE A 243 -8.86 1.87 13.39
C PHE A 243 -7.84 3.01 13.35
N LEU A 244 -6.72 2.86 12.62
CA LEU A 244 -5.71 3.91 12.52
C LEU A 244 -6.29 5.19 11.90
N LEU A 245 -7.11 5.05 10.84
CA LEU A 245 -7.79 6.17 10.19
C LEU A 245 -8.84 6.80 11.12
N GLY A 246 -9.62 5.98 11.82
CA GLY A 246 -10.61 6.46 12.78
C GLY A 246 -9.98 7.25 13.93
N ILE A 247 -8.87 6.74 14.50
CA ILE A 247 -8.10 7.44 15.53
C ILE A 247 -7.52 8.74 14.96
N PHE A 248 -6.88 8.68 13.78
CA PHE A 248 -6.28 9.86 13.14
C PHE A 248 -7.32 10.97 12.93
N GLY A 249 -8.46 10.68 12.30
CA GLY A 249 -9.50 11.67 12.02
C GLY A 249 -10.06 12.30 13.30
N ARG A 250 -10.36 11.48 14.32
CA ARG A 250 -10.84 11.99 15.62
C ARG A 250 -9.80 12.89 16.29
N LEU A 251 -8.53 12.50 16.28
CA LEU A 251 -7.46 13.32 16.86
C LEU A 251 -7.28 14.66 16.15
N VAL A 252 -7.36 14.69 14.82
CA VAL A 252 -7.32 15.94 14.05
C VAL A 252 -8.44 16.89 14.48
N GLU A 253 -9.68 16.40 14.57
CA GLU A 253 -10.82 17.21 15.01
C GLU A 253 -10.66 17.74 16.44
N LYS A 254 -10.14 16.91 17.36
CA LYS A 254 -9.88 17.31 18.74
C LYS A 254 -8.79 18.39 18.81
N TRP A 255 -7.75 18.26 18.00
CA TRP A 255 -6.69 19.26 17.88
C TRP A 255 -7.20 20.59 17.30
N ARG A 256 -8.03 20.55 16.25
CA ARG A 256 -8.68 21.74 15.67
C ARG A 256 -9.56 22.47 16.69
N ALA A 257 -10.30 21.72 17.50
CA ALA A 257 -11.15 22.29 18.55
C ALA A 257 -10.32 22.90 19.70
N ALA A 258 -9.22 22.27 20.08
CA ALA A 258 -8.34 22.74 21.16
C ALA A 258 -7.49 23.96 20.75
N GLU A 259 -7.05 24.03 19.49
CA GLU A 259 -6.15 25.06 18.99
C GLU A 259 -6.57 25.59 17.60
N PRO A 260 -7.72 26.27 17.48
CA PRO A 260 -8.29 26.69 16.19
C PRO A 260 -7.45 27.70 15.39
N GLY A 261 -6.41 28.28 16.01
CA GLY A 261 -5.49 29.23 15.36
C GLY A 261 -4.15 28.62 14.93
N THR A 262 -3.92 27.34 15.21
CA THR A 262 -2.69 26.64 14.84
C THR A 262 -2.74 26.21 13.38
N ASP A 263 -1.57 26.21 12.72
CA ASP A 263 -1.43 25.76 11.33
C ASP A 263 -1.91 24.31 11.15
N GLU A 264 -2.61 24.06 10.04
CA GLU A 264 -3.29 22.79 9.78
C GLU A 264 -2.31 21.61 9.74
N TRP A 265 -1.14 21.79 9.13
CA TRP A 265 -0.11 20.76 9.11
C TRP A 265 0.37 20.42 10.52
N ALA A 266 0.51 21.41 11.40
CA ALA A 266 0.97 21.16 12.76
C ALA A 266 -0.05 20.29 13.53
N LEU A 267 -1.36 20.50 13.31
CA LEU A 267 -2.42 19.68 13.90
C LEU A 267 -2.41 18.26 13.33
N VAL A 268 -2.34 18.11 12.00
CA VAL A 268 -2.24 16.81 11.31
C VAL A 268 -1.01 16.02 11.77
N ARG A 269 0.14 16.68 11.88
CA ARG A 269 1.38 16.06 12.35
C ARG A 269 1.24 15.53 13.77
N ARG A 270 0.72 16.34 14.71
CA ARG A 270 0.52 15.92 16.11
C ARG A 270 -0.42 14.73 16.20
N ALA A 271 -1.50 14.72 15.42
CA ALA A 271 -2.40 13.56 15.36
C ALA A 271 -1.67 12.29 14.89
N LEU A 272 -0.87 12.36 13.83
CA LEU A 272 -0.09 11.23 13.32
C LEU A 272 0.96 10.72 14.31
N GLU A 273 1.61 11.60 15.08
CA GLU A 273 2.59 11.23 16.10
C GLU A 273 1.98 10.41 17.25
N SER A 274 0.67 10.49 17.44
CA SER A 274 -0.08 9.66 18.40
C SER A 274 -0.60 8.35 17.83
N VAL A 275 -0.57 8.12 16.51
CA VAL A 275 -1.15 6.94 15.85
C VAL A 275 -0.06 5.93 15.49
N HIS A 276 -0.16 4.71 16.02
CA HIS A 276 0.78 3.62 15.73
C HIS A 276 0.05 2.36 15.28
N GLY A 277 0.62 1.67 14.29
CA GLY A 277 0.10 0.41 13.78
C GLY A 277 1.18 -0.65 13.64
N CYS A 278 0.79 -1.91 13.75
CA CYS A 278 1.62 -3.05 13.38
C CYS A 278 0.75 -4.10 12.70
N ASP A 279 1.25 -4.68 11.61
CA ASP A 279 0.64 -5.88 11.03
C ASP A 279 1.71 -6.85 10.55
N LYS A 280 1.44 -8.15 10.72
CA LYS A 280 2.34 -9.21 10.28
C LYS A 280 2.41 -9.27 8.75
N ASN A 281 1.33 -8.91 8.07
CA ASN A 281 1.27 -8.91 6.63
C ASN A 281 1.81 -7.59 6.06
N PRO A 282 2.92 -7.63 5.27
CA PRO A 282 3.48 -6.42 4.67
C PRO A 282 2.48 -5.66 3.78
N PHE A 283 1.52 -6.34 3.17
CA PHE A 283 0.50 -5.70 2.34
C PHE A 283 -0.50 -4.89 3.13
N ALA A 284 -0.95 -5.45 4.25
CA ALA A 284 -1.90 -4.79 5.14
C ALA A 284 -1.28 -3.48 5.65
N ALA A 285 -0.04 -3.57 6.13
CA ALA A 285 0.76 -2.43 6.57
C ALA A 285 0.96 -1.41 5.44
N SER A 286 1.33 -1.83 4.22
CA SER A 286 1.49 -0.91 3.08
C SER A 286 0.19 -0.21 2.70
N ILE A 287 -0.94 -0.91 2.75
CA ILE A 287 -2.26 -0.31 2.51
C ILE A 287 -2.61 0.67 3.63
N ALA A 288 -2.39 0.31 4.89
CA ALA A 288 -2.60 1.20 6.02
C ALA A 288 -1.76 2.49 5.88
N ARG A 289 -0.48 2.36 5.51
CA ARG A 289 0.41 3.50 5.24
C ARG A 289 -0.12 4.39 4.11
N PHE A 290 -0.51 3.80 2.98
CA PHE A 290 -1.02 4.56 1.85
C PHE A 290 -2.33 5.28 2.20
N ARG A 291 -3.25 4.60 2.89
CA ARG A 291 -4.52 5.20 3.32
C ARG A 291 -4.31 6.35 4.31
N LEU A 292 -3.41 6.19 5.28
CA LEU A 292 -3.04 7.26 6.19
C LEU A 292 -2.37 8.43 5.46
N LEU A 293 -1.53 8.17 4.45
CA LEU A 293 -0.93 9.22 3.62
C LEU A 293 -2.00 10.03 2.89
N VAL A 294 -2.95 9.36 2.22
CA VAL A 294 -4.05 10.02 1.52
C VAL A 294 -4.93 10.82 2.48
N ALA A 295 -5.27 10.26 3.64
CA ALA A 295 -6.04 10.96 4.67
C ALA A 295 -5.28 12.19 5.20
N ALA A 296 -3.98 12.05 5.51
CA ALA A 296 -3.15 13.15 6.00
C ALA A 296 -3.00 14.27 4.97
N MET A 297 -2.84 13.93 3.68
CA MET A 297 -2.83 14.92 2.60
C MET A 297 -4.15 15.68 2.52
N LYS A 298 -5.29 14.97 2.63
CA LYS A 298 -6.62 15.57 2.60
C LYS A 298 -6.81 16.55 3.76
N GLU A 299 -6.51 16.11 4.98
CA GLU A 299 -6.63 16.96 6.17
C GLU A 299 -5.67 18.15 6.15
N ALA A 300 -4.47 17.99 5.60
CA ALA A 300 -3.49 19.08 5.44
C ALA A 300 -3.76 19.99 4.23
N GLY A 301 -4.79 19.71 3.42
CA GLY A 301 -5.11 20.48 2.22
C GLY A 301 -4.07 20.38 1.09
N ALA A 302 -3.23 19.34 1.10
CA ALA A 302 -2.17 19.15 0.11
C ALA A 302 -2.72 18.45 -1.15
N GLY A 303 -2.82 19.20 -2.25
CA GLY A 303 -3.35 18.69 -3.53
C GLY A 303 -2.40 17.76 -4.30
N ARG A 304 -1.11 17.77 -3.97
CA ARG A 304 -0.06 16.96 -4.62
C ARG A 304 0.96 16.45 -3.62
N LEU A 305 1.51 15.27 -3.86
CA LEU A 305 2.53 14.66 -2.99
C LEU A 305 3.81 15.49 -2.90
N ALA A 306 4.25 16.07 -4.02
CA ALA A 306 5.45 16.91 -4.09
C ALA A 306 5.34 18.23 -3.29
N GLU A 307 4.11 18.66 -3.01
CA GLU A 307 3.82 19.87 -2.23
C GLU A 307 3.48 19.51 -0.77
N ALA A 308 3.24 18.23 -0.49
CA ALA A 308 2.91 17.76 0.83
C ALA A 308 4.16 17.73 1.72
N PRO A 309 4.02 18.07 3.00
CA PRO A 309 5.09 17.89 3.98
C PRO A 309 5.34 16.40 4.24
N VAL A 310 6.41 16.10 5.00
CA VAL A 310 6.68 14.74 5.45
C VAL A 310 5.74 14.39 6.60
N PHE A 311 4.99 13.30 6.44
CA PHE A 311 4.03 12.82 7.42
C PHE A 311 4.65 11.68 8.26
N PRO A 312 4.62 11.76 9.61
CA PRO A 312 5.18 10.72 10.46
C PRO A 312 4.22 9.51 10.57
N ILE A 313 4.12 8.71 9.51
CA ILE A 313 3.27 7.51 9.48
C ILE A 313 3.96 6.35 10.21
N ASN A 314 3.48 6.02 11.41
CA ASN A 314 4.10 5.02 12.28
C ASN A 314 3.42 3.64 12.16
N VAL A 315 3.52 3.00 10.99
CA VAL A 315 3.00 1.64 10.77
C VAL A 315 4.14 0.68 10.48
N ALA A 316 4.32 -0.35 11.32
CA ALA A 316 5.37 -1.35 11.18
C ALA A 316 4.85 -2.65 10.53
N VAL A 317 5.75 -3.34 9.82
CA VAL A 317 5.53 -4.75 9.45
C VAL A 317 6.16 -5.59 10.56
N GLY A 318 5.38 -6.42 11.24
CA GLY A 318 5.89 -7.21 12.35
C GLY A 318 4.85 -8.14 12.96
N ASP A 319 5.32 -9.24 13.53
CA ASP A 319 4.49 -10.14 14.32
C ASP A 319 4.40 -9.60 15.76
N SER A 320 3.26 -9.02 16.11
CA SER A 320 3.03 -8.39 17.42
C SER A 320 3.02 -9.37 18.59
N LEU A 321 3.07 -10.68 18.33
CA LEU A 321 3.22 -11.72 19.36
C LEU A 321 4.69 -11.99 19.73
N LEU A 322 5.66 -11.49 18.94
CA LEU A 322 7.07 -11.66 19.26
C LEU A 322 7.51 -10.64 20.32
N HIS A 323 7.96 -11.14 21.46
CA HIS A 323 8.38 -10.34 22.61
C HIS A 323 9.91 -10.32 22.79
N GLY A 324 10.48 -9.13 23.06
CA GLY A 324 11.87 -8.94 23.49
C GLY A 324 12.73 -8.12 22.51
N ARG A 325 13.71 -7.38 23.04
CA ARG A 325 14.72 -6.67 22.21
C ARG A 325 15.56 -7.70 21.46
N GLY A 326 15.61 -7.60 20.13
CA GLY A 326 16.36 -8.53 19.28
C GLY A 326 15.61 -9.83 18.94
N ALA A 327 14.30 -9.91 19.23
CA ALA A 327 13.47 -10.98 18.68
C ALA A 327 13.50 -10.89 17.14
N ALA A 328 13.76 -12.02 16.47
CA ALA A 328 13.80 -12.10 15.03
C ALA A 328 12.37 -12.07 14.45
N GLY A 329 11.79 -10.87 14.39
CA GLY A 329 10.60 -10.57 13.60
C GLY A 329 10.91 -10.49 12.12
#